data_AF-A0A1I5IWP2-F1
#
_entry.id   AF-A0A1I5IWP2-F1
#
_cell.length_a   1.000
_cell.length_b   1.000
_cell.length_c   1.000
_cell.angle_alpha   90.00
_cell.angle_beta   90.00
_cell.angle_gamma   90.00
#
_symmetry.space_group_name_H-M   'P 1'
#
loop_
_entity.id
_entity.type
_entity.pdbx_description
1 polymer ?
#
loop_
_entity_poly.entity_id
_entity_poly.type
_entity_poly.pdbx_seq_one_letter_code
_entity_poly.pdbx_strand_id
1 'polypeptide(L)'
;MYVSTSHIERANLTMRMANRRFTRLTNAFSKKFDNHVHMVAIYTVWYNFIKMHKTLKMTPAMAAGVSDTLWSMDDLCANMNAVAPKPGKRGPYKKRIEINT
;
A
#
# COMPACT_ATOMS: atom_id res chain seq x y z
N MET A 1 14.86 -23.46 -9.98
CA MET A 1 13.85 -22.40 -9.75
C MET A 1 12.50 -23.09 -9.62
N TYR A 2 11.98 -23.22 -8.40
CA TYR A 2 10.69 -23.88 -8.16
C TYR A 2 9.56 -22.85 -8.33
N VAL A 3 8.81 -22.96 -9.42
CA VAL A 3 7.68 -22.08 -9.71
C VAL A 3 6.41 -22.77 -9.22
N SER A 4 5.92 -22.35 -8.06
CA SER A 4 4.69 -22.84 -7.44
C SER A 4 3.80 -21.66 -7.07
N THR A 5 2.50 -21.78 -7.38
CA THR A 5 1.50 -20.73 -7.13
C THR A 5 1.29 -20.45 -5.64
N SER A 6 1.67 -21.41 -4.78
CA SER A 6 1.54 -21.32 -3.32
C SER A 6 2.14 -20.03 -2.72
N HIS A 7 3.26 -19.55 -3.27
CA HIS A 7 3.89 -18.29 -2.82
C HIS A 7 3.01 -17.07 -3.11
N ILE A 8 2.42 -17.02 -4.31
CA ILE A 8 1.52 -15.93 -4.73
C ILE A 8 0.21 -15.99 -3.95
N GLU A 9 -0.34 -17.18 -3.76
CA GLU A 9 -1.55 -17.40 -2.95
C GLU A 9 -1.36 -16.95 -1.50
N ARG A 10 -0.20 -17.24 -0.90
CA ARG A 10 0.15 -16.77 0.45
C ARG A 10 0.29 -15.26 0.52
N ALA A 11 0.91 -14.64 -0.48
CA ALA A 11 1.00 -13.19 -0.58
C ALA A 11 -0.39 -12.55 -0.68
N ASN A 12 -1.27 -13.11 -1.52
CA ASN A 12 -2.65 -12.65 -1.68
C ASN A 12 -3.47 -12.76 -0.38
N LEU A 13 -3.36 -13.89 0.33
CA LEU A 13 -4.02 -14.05 1.63
C LEU A 13 -3.54 -12.97 2.62
N THR A 14 -2.22 -12.74 2.69
CA THR A 14 -1.64 -11.77 3.61
C THR A 14 -2.12 -10.35 3.32
N MET A 15 -2.21 -9.98 2.04
CA MET A 15 -2.72 -8.68 1.60
C MET A 15 -4.19 -8.51 1.98
N ARG A 16 -5.03 -9.54 1.78
CA ARG A 16 -6.46 -9.48 2.14
C ARG A 16 -6.70 -9.39 3.64
N MET A 17 -5.88 -10.06 4.44
CA MET A 17 -5.99 -10.04 5.90
C MET A 17 -5.55 -8.69 6.49
N ALA A 18 -4.51 -8.08 5.93
CA ALA A 18 -3.99 -6.80 6.39
C ALA A 18 -4.76 -5.59 5.85
N ASN A 19 -5.40 -5.70 4.69
CA ASN A 19 -6.11 -4.61 4.04
C ASN A 19 -7.59 -4.94 3.82
N ARG A 20 -8.44 -4.31 4.64
CA ARG A 20 -9.91 -4.45 4.59
C ARG A 20 -10.54 -4.02 3.25
N ARG A 21 -9.84 -3.25 2.41
CA ARG A 21 -10.33 -2.87 1.06
C ARG A 21 -10.50 -4.04 0.11
N PHE A 22 -9.92 -5.21 0.43
CA PHE A 22 -10.11 -6.46 -0.31
C PHE A 22 -11.17 -7.39 0.31
N THR A 23 -11.87 -6.95 1.36
CA THR A 23 -12.92 -7.72 2.03
C THR A 23 -14.30 -7.18 1.68
N ARG A 24 -15.26 -8.08 1.50
CA ARG A 24 -16.67 -7.73 1.19
C ARG A 24 -17.40 -7.30 2.48
N LEU A 25 -18.47 -6.51 2.32
CA LEU A 25 -19.35 -6.08 3.42
C LEU A 25 -18.62 -5.30 4.53
N THR A 26 -17.71 -4.41 4.13
CA THR A 26 -17.04 -3.51 5.08
C THR A 26 -17.16 -2.05 4.65
N ASN A 27 -17.14 -1.14 5.63
CA ASN A 27 -17.16 0.30 5.38
C ASN A 27 -15.83 0.83 4.81
N ALA A 28 -14.79 0.00 4.77
CA ALA A 28 -13.46 0.34 4.31
C ALA A 28 -13.32 0.13 2.79
N PHE A 29 -14.20 0.74 1.99
CA PHE A 29 -14.14 0.68 0.53
C PHE A 29 -13.53 1.94 -0.08
N SER A 30 -12.99 1.83 -1.30
CA SER A 30 -12.47 2.97 -2.05
C SER A 30 -13.51 3.44 -3.06
N LYS A 31 -13.96 4.68 -2.95
CA LYS A 31 -14.90 5.28 -3.94
C LYS A 31 -14.25 5.51 -5.31
N LYS A 32 -12.94 5.78 -5.32
CA LYS A 32 -12.13 6.00 -6.51
C LYS A 32 -11.07 4.90 -6.63
N PHE A 33 -10.77 4.49 -7.85
CA PHE A 33 -9.72 3.51 -8.13
C PHE A 33 -8.35 4.01 -7.68
N ASP A 34 -8.01 5.28 -7.91
CA ASP A 34 -6.74 5.88 -7.49
C ASP A 34 -6.47 5.69 -6.00
N ASN A 35 -7.49 5.91 -5.17
CA ASN A 35 -7.38 5.71 -3.72
C ASN A 35 -7.10 4.25 -3.34
N HIS A 36 -7.60 3.29 -4.13
CA HIS A 36 -7.29 1.87 -3.94
C HIS A 36 -5.83 1.58 -4.27
N VAL A 37 -5.34 2.09 -5.41
CA VAL A 37 -3.94 1.99 -5.81
C VAL A 37 -3.01 2.57 -4.75
N HIS A 38 -3.33 3.76 -4.22
CA HIS A 38 -2.54 4.38 -3.14
C HIS A 38 -2.46 3.51 -1.88
N MET A 39 -3.54 2.81 -1.51
CA MET A 39 -3.48 1.89 -0.36
C MET A 39 -2.67 0.63 -0.62
N VAL A 40 -2.69 0.11 -1.85
CA VAL A 40 -1.81 -1.00 -2.23
C VAL A 40 -0.35 -0.56 -2.11
N ALA A 41 -0.01 0.64 -2.58
CA ALA A 41 1.34 1.20 -2.44
C ALA A 41 1.76 1.38 -0.97
N ILE A 42 0.88 1.90 -0.11
CA ILE A 42 1.18 2.01 1.33
C ILE A 42 1.40 0.63 1.95
N TYR A 43 0.56 -0.35 1.60
CA TYR A 43 0.68 -1.72 2.09
C TYR A 43 2.01 -2.36 1.68
N THR A 44 2.44 -2.19 0.41
CA THR A 44 3.70 -2.79 -0.06
C THR A 44 4.90 -2.18 0.66
N VAL A 45 4.92 -0.88 0.91
CA VAL A 45 6.01 -0.26 1.67
C VAL A 45 6.00 -0.73 3.12
N TRP A 46 4.84 -0.72 3.78
CA TRP A 46 4.73 -1.18 5.16
C TRP A 46 5.15 -2.64 5.35
N TYR A 47 4.74 -3.52 4.44
CA TYR A 47 5.05 -4.96 4.53
C TYR A 47 6.54 -5.26 4.33
N ASN A 48 7.21 -4.50 3.45
CA ASN A 48 8.59 -4.75 3.05
C ASN A 48 9.63 -3.98 3.88
N PHE A 49 9.32 -2.77 4.35
CA PHE A 49 10.31 -1.87 4.98
C PHE A 49 10.07 -1.58 6.46
N ILE A 50 8.82 -1.67 6.94
CA ILE A 50 8.47 -1.27 8.32
C ILE A 50 8.16 -2.49 9.19
N LYS A 51 7.38 -3.44 8.67
CA LYS A 51 6.91 -4.59 9.44
C LYS A 51 8.02 -5.59 9.67
N MET A 52 8.38 -5.82 10.93
CA MET A 52 9.22 -6.93 11.34
C MET A 52 8.47 -8.26 11.19
N HIS A 53 9.12 -9.28 10.61
CA HIS A 53 8.54 -10.62 10.46
C HIS A 53 9.09 -11.58 11.49
N LYS A 54 8.21 -12.31 12.20
CA LYS A 54 8.60 -13.19 13.30
C LYS A 54 9.67 -14.22 12.91
N THR A 55 9.56 -14.80 11.71
CA THR A 55 10.48 -15.84 11.23
C THR A 55 11.84 -15.27 10.83
N LEU A 56 11.85 -14.14 10.13
CA LEU A 56 13.08 -13.51 9.63
C LEU A 56 13.78 -12.67 10.70
N LYS A 57 13.05 -12.24 11.74
CA LYS A 57 13.49 -11.25 12.75
C LYS A 57 13.97 -9.91 12.17
N MET A 58 13.78 -9.72 10.87
CA MET A 58 14.12 -8.53 10.08
C MET A 58 13.01 -8.29 9.06
N THR A 59 13.11 -7.20 8.31
CA THR A 59 12.16 -6.87 7.24
C THR A 59 12.53 -7.63 5.96
N PRO A 60 11.57 -7.87 5.05
CA PRO A 60 11.86 -8.50 3.77
C PRO A 60 12.86 -7.71 2.93
N ALA A 61 12.80 -6.37 2.98
CA ALA A 61 13.76 -5.51 2.28
C ALA A 61 15.19 -5.67 2.83
N MET A 62 15.35 -5.83 4.15
CA MET A 62 16.65 -6.13 4.76
C MET A 62 17.16 -7.52 4.35
N ALA A 63 16.30 -8.54 4.40
CA ALA A 63 16.67 -9.90 4.00
C ALA A 63 17.06 -10.00 2.51
N ALA A 64 16.49 -9.14 1.66
CA ALA A 64 16.80 -9.05 0.25
C ALA A 64 18.00 -8.11 -0.07
N GLY A 65 18.58 -7.44 0.92
CA GLY A 65 19.69 -6.49 0.71
C GLY A 65 19.28 -5.19 0.01
N VAL A 66 18.00 -4.81 0.07
CA VAL A 66 17.47 -3.59 -0.56
C VAL A 66 17.58 -2.38 0.38
N SER A 67 17.56 -2.60 1.69
CA SER A 67 17.69 -1.56 2.71
C SER A 67 18.52 -2.11 3.86
N ASP A 68 19.46 -1.33 4.39
CA ASP A 68 20.27 -1.72 5.55
C ASP A 68 19.60 -1.36 6.88
N THR A 69 18.59 -0.48 6.86
CA THR A 69 17.93 0.03 8.05
C THR A 69 16.44 -0.34 8.07
N LEU A 70 15.91 -0.45 9.29
CA LEU A 70 14.48 -0.57 9.55
C LEU A 70 13.84 0.82 9.42
N TRP A 71 12.77 0.93 8.64
CA TRP A 71 12.04 2.18 8.51
C TRP A 71 10.99 2.31 9.60
N SER A 72 10.83 3.52 10.13
CA SER A 72 9.69 3.91 10.95
C SER A 72 8.52 4.40 10.08
N MET A 73 7.35 4.56 10.69
CA MET A 73 6.20 5.17 10.00
C MET A 73 6.45 6.66 9.72
N ASP A 74 7.24 7.33 10.57
CA ASP A 74 7.59 8.73 10.39
C ASP A 74 8.49 8.93 9.18
N ASP A 75 9.43 8.01 8.94
CA ASP A 75 10.30 8.03 7.75
C ASP A 75 9.47 7.90 6.47
N LEU A 76 8.42 7.06 6.48
CA LEU A 76 7.50 6.95 5.35
C LEU A 76 6.76 8.27 5.10
N CYS A 77 6.22 8.89 6.15
CA CYS A 77 5.54 10.17 6.05
C CYS A 77 6.49 11.28 5.56
N ALA A 78 7.73 11.32 6.06
CA ALA A 78 8.74 12.28 5.63
C ALA A 78 9.08 12.13 4.15
N ASN A 79 9.30 10.90 3.68
CA ASN A 79 9.53 10.60 2.26
C ASN A 79 8.32 10.98 1.38
N MET A 80 7.11 10.69 1.84
CA MET A 80 5.88 11.09 1.14
C MET A 80 5.77 12.61 1.03
N ASN A 81 6.06 13.34 2.10
CA ASN A 81 6.02 14.80 2.12
C ASN A 81 7.09 15.43 1.22
N ALA A 82 8.28 14.83 1.13
CA ALA A 82 9.35 15.28 0.26
C ALA A 82 8.98 15.20 -1.23
N VAL A 83 8.21 14.17 -1.62
CA VAL A 83 7.76 13.97 -3.00
C VAL A 83 6.44 14.69 -3.30
N ALA A 84 5.63 14.97 -2.27
CA ALA A 84 4.32 15.56 -2.45
C ALA A 84 4.42 16.94 -3.15
N PRO A 85 3.61 17.20 -4.17
CA PRO A 85 3.55 18.53 -4.77
C PRO A 85 3.08 19.55 -3.72
N LYS A 86 3.63 20.77 -3.77
CA LYS A 86 3.23 21.85 -2.86
C LYS A 86 1.69 21.97 -2.86
N PRO A 87 1.03 22.00 -1.69
CA PRO A 87 -0.41 22.07 -1.63
C PRO A 87 -0.89 23.37 -2.29
N GLY A 88 -1.53 23.23 -3.45
CA GLY A 88 -2.15 24.35 -4.16
C GLY A 88 -3.51 24.72 -3.58
N LYS A 89 -4.05 25.88 -3.97
CA LYS A 89 -5.44 26.23 -3.67
C LYS A 89 -6.37 25.17 -4.25
N ARG A 90 -7.29 24.65 -3.43
CA ARG A 90 -8.30 23.67 -3.87
C ARG A 90 -9.08 24.26 -5.05
N GLY A 91 -9.02 23.58 -6.19
CA GLY A 91 -9.82 23.93 -7.36
C GLY A 91 -11.32 23.69 -7.15
N PRO A 92 -12.18 24.32 -7.98
CA PRO A 92 -13.62 24.09 -7.93
C PRO A 92 -13.98 22.61 -8.17
N TYR A 93 -15.09 22.15 -7.59
CA TYR A 93 -15.56 20.78 -7.76
C TYR A 93 -15.92 20.52 -9.23
N LYS A 94 -15.48 19.37 -9.78
CA LYS A 94 -15.82 18.99 -11.15
C LYS A 94 -17.34 18.78 -11.27
N LYS A 95 -17.99 19.47 -12.21
CA LYS A 95 -19.40 19.24 -12.54
C LYS A 95 -19.57 17.80 -13.04
N ARG A 96 -20.62 17.12 -12.58
CA ARG A 96 -20.97 15.78 -13.08
C ARG A 96 -21.41 15.93 -14.54
N ILE A 97 -20.82 15.14 -15.43
CA ILE A 97 -21.30 15.01 -16.81
C ILE A 97 -22.34 13.89 -16.77
N GLU A 98 -23.59 14.20 -17.14
CA GLU A 98 -24.62 13.18 -17.34
C GLU A 98 -24.26 12.42 -18.62
N ILE A 99 -23.86 11.16 -18.46
CA ILE A 99 -23.68 10.24 -19.59
C ILE A 99 -25.05 9.62 -19.80
N ASN A 100 -25.77 10.11 -20.82
CA ASN A 100 -26.99 9.46 -21.29
C ASN A 100 -26.60 8.10 -21.88
N THR A 101 -27.05 7.03 -21.24
CA THR A 101 -27.00 5.66 -21.78
C THR A 101 -28.05 5.50 -22.87
#